data_AF-A0A843C1D5-F1
#
_entry.id   AF-A0A843C1D5-F1
#
_cell.length_a   1.000
_cell.length_b   1.000
_cell.length_c   1.000
_cell.angle_alpha   90.00
_cell.angle_beta   90.00
_cell.angle_gamma   90.00
#
_symmetry.space_group_name_H-M   'P 1'
#
loop_
_entity.id
_entity.type
_entity.pdbx_description
1 polymer ?
#
loop_
_entity_poly.entity_id
_entity_poly.type
_entity_poly.pdbx_seq_one_letter_code
_entity_poly.pdbx_strand_id
1 'polypeptide(L)'
;FSLIPHLTKKIDNCQTSFNKAENDGGLIEKYVYPINATTGSATFIYSSISDAAPYNFSEPYDPDSEDYPYRGRVGAWLGSTPPIEALNYKRQIILENWYYARIHEEITIQSFGVNPDEKIWDLLISQSFYSFALIEFPIFIDNAENNDNLDNVKVSDHLGELPAPIGKAAVGVPNRMTIYLRVPLMGGDTKKIEIDYKMKLEEIIDFEKSEFILNTLGVPKCDFHIQNFELEIIFPQGARFQYVTFGNRALDYVEDKTGVFLNIGRRQTVTFNLNNVSNFENLNLRAGYLMSDLAYFIQPLTLVLIVFIACLAYIGVRVLRKDVIDKVIITPEEKAEIPIDLIQKFVETYEEKTALQTRITTLDENRRRKKVKAKEYDKQRKILEGKMRELIRSLDTTKRDLKEKGRKYNDVIQKIEISEEKRTSVDRSIQDLRIRYIREKQISKDAYIRILRDYQNQIEKFERDIDKEIINLRLLIEHEAQDG
;
A
#
# COMPACT_ATOMS: atom_id res chain seq x y z
N PHE A 1 28.43 -52.55 16.98
CA PHE A 1 27.89 -53.74 16.30
C PHE A 1 26.53 -53.38 15.75
N SER A 2 26.45 -53.26 14.43
CA SER A 2 25.31 -52.73 13.66
C SER A 2 24.08 -53.62 13.79
N LEU A 3 22.97 -53.03 14.27
CA LEU A 3 21.62 -53.62 14.26
C LEU A 3 21.02 -53.56 12.85
N ILE A 4 21.70 -54.13 11.86
CA ILE A 4 21.07 -54.44 10.58
C ILE A 4 20.49 -55.85 10.76
N PRO A 5 19.16 -56.05 10.67
CA PRO A 5 18.60 -57.38 10.70
C PRO A 5 19.13 -58.13 9.47
N HIS A 6 20.09 -59.02 9.68
CA HIS A 6 20.39 -60.03 8.68
C HIS A 6 19.08 -60.77 8.42
N LEU A 7 18.61 -60.73 7.17
CA LEU A 7 17.59 -61.67 6.69
C LEU A 7 18.20 -63.08 6.83
N THR A 8 18.05 -63.67 8.01
CA THR A 8 18.62 -64.99 8.36
C THR A 8 17.77 -66.13 7.82
N LYS A 9 16.54 -65.84 7.37
CA LYS A 9 15.63 -66.80 6.78
C LYS A 9 15.63 -66.63 5.26
N LYS A 10 15.79 -67.75 4.54
CA LYS A 10 15.62 -67.79 3.09
C LYS A 10 14.26 -67.23 2.70
N ILE A 11 14.21 -66.48 1.61
CA ILE A 11 12.96 -66.02 1.02
C ILE A 11 12.46 -67.16 0.12
N ASP A 12 11.40 -67.85 0.57
CA ASP A 12 10.87 -69.04 -0.10
C ASP A 12 10.30 -68.73 -1.50
N ASN A 13 9.72 -67.53 -1.66
CA ASN A 13 9.21 -67.04 -2.93
C ASN A 13 9.27 -65.51 -2.96
N CYS A 14 10.03 -64.95 -3.90
CA CYS A 14 10.05 -63.51 -4.18
C CYS A 14 9.48 -63.25 -5.57
N GLN A 15 8.43 -62.42 -5.62
CA GLN A 15 7.88 -61.90 -6.88
C GLN A 15 8.03 -60.38 -6.89
N THR A 16 8.72 -59.86 -7.89
CA THR A 16 8.83 -58.43 -8.12
C THR A 16 7.84 -58.04 -9.20
N SER A 17 7.21 -56.88 -9.06
CA SER A 17 6.49 -56.25 -10.14
C SER A 17 6.91 -54.79 -10.29
N PHE A 18 6.92 -54.32 -11.53
CA PHE A 18 7.14 -52.92 -11.86
C PHE A 18 5.91 -52.41 -12.59
N ASN A 19 5.26 -51.40 -12.04
CA ASN A 19 4.10 -50.77 -12.65
C ASN A 19 4.54 -49.43 -13.25
N LYS A 20 4.31 -49.23 -14.54
CA LYS A 20 4.48 -47.94 -15.19
C LYS A 20 3.21 -47.09 -15.07
N ALA A 21 3.34 -45.79 -15.27
CA ALA A 21 2.17 -44.91 -15.45
C ALA A 21 1.34 -45.36 -16.66
N GLU A 22 0.03 -45.54 -16.49
CA GLU A 22 -0.84 -46.23 -17.45
C GLU A 22 -0.94 -45.54 -18.82
N ASN A 23 -0.75 -44.22 -18.90
CA ASN A 23 -1.21 -43.46 -20.07
C ASN A 23 -0.14 -42.84 -20.98
N ASP A 24 1.10 -42.61 -20.54
CA ASP A 24 2.05 -41.82 -21.36
C ASP A 24 3.47 -42.39 -21.46
N GLY A 25 3.81 -43.48 -20.78
CA GLY A 25 5.17 -44.04 -20.80
C GLY A 25 5.32 -45.30 -21.67
N GLY A 26 6.51 -45.50 -22.20
CA GLY A 26 6.94 -46.76 -22.84
C GLY A 26 8.26 -47.24 -22.26
N LEU A 27 8.77 -48.37 -22.75
CA LEU A 27 10.02 -48.94 -22.23
C LEU A 27 11.16 -48.66 -23.19
N ILE A 28 12.31 -48.32 -22.63
CA ILE A 28 13.54 -48.05 -23.37
C ILE A 28 14.45 -49.29 -23.33
N GLU A 29 14.60 -49.91 -22.16
CA GLU A 29 15.58 -50.99 -21.95
C GLU A 29 15.05 -52.03 -20.97
N LYS A 30 15.28 -53.31 -21.28
CA LYS A 30 14.95 -54.45 -20.40
C LYS A 30 16.19 -55.33 -20.30
N TYR A 31 16.83 -55.32 -19.14
CA TYR A 31 17.90 -56.26 -18.83
C TYR A 31 17.57 -56.95 -17.51
N VAL A 32 17.35 -58.26 -17.55
CA VAL A 32 16.88 -59.04 -16.41
C VAL A 32 17.65 -60.34 -16.38
N TYR A 33 18.32 -60.61 -15.27
CA TYR A 33 19.03 -61.85 -15.02
C TYR A 33 18.66 -62.37 -13.62
N PRO A 34 18.37 -63.67 -13.44
CA PRO A 34 18.42 -64.77 -14.42
C PRO A 34 17.07 -65.14 -15.09
N ILE A 35 16.05 -64.27 -15.05
CA ILE A 35 14.64 -64.71 -15.19
C ILE A 35 13.82 -64.00 -16.28
N ASN A 36 12.90 -64.76 -16.89
CA ASN A 36 11.86 -64.28 -17.81
C ASN A 36 10.79 -63.45 -17.06
N ALA A 37 10.57 -62.21 -17.49
CA ALA A 37 9.48 -61.35 -17.01
C ALA A 37 8.28 -61.37 -17.97
N THR A 38 7.07 -61.54 -17.45
CA THR A 38 5.82 -61.36 -18.19
C THR A 38 5.48 -59.87 -18.29
N THR A 39 5.11 -59.45 -19.50
CA THR A 39 4.86 -58.04 -19.82
C THR A 39 3.37 -57.82 -20.03
N GLY A 40 2.73 -57.12 -19.11
CA GLY A 40 1.40 -56.53 -19.28
C GLY A 40 1.48 -55.18 -20.02
N SER A 41 0.33 -54.57 -20.28
CA SER A 41 0.25 -53.24 -20.92
C SER A 41 0.84 -52.11 -20.07
N ALA A 42 0.79 -52.25 -18.73
CA ALA A 42 1.31 -51.29 -17.77
C ALA A 42 2.15 -51.89 -16.63
N THR A 43 2.32 -53.20 -16.60
CA THR A 43 2.98 -53.90 -15.49
C THR A 43 3.96 -54.94 -16.02
N PHE A 44 5.12 -55.03 -15.38
CA PHE A 44 6.06 -56.13 -15.54
C PHE A 44 5.94 -57.00 -14.30
N ILE A 45 5.69 -58.28 -14.50
CA ILE A 45 5.68 -59.23 -13.40
C ILE A 45 6.85 -60.18 -13.66
N TYR A 46 7.81 -60.17 -12.75
CA TYR A 46 8.92 -61.12 -12.77
C TYR A 46 8.42 -62.48 -12.30
N SER A 47 8.94 -63.58 -12.85
CA SER A 47 8.58 -64.89 -12.30
C SER A 47 9.14 -65.01 -10.88
N SER A 48 8.42 -65.75 -10.05
CA SER A 48 8.83 -66.06 -8.69
C SER A 48 10.22 -66.69 -8.65
N ILE A 49 11.12 -66.13 -7.83
CA ILE A 49 12.38 -66.76 -7.45
C ILE A 49 12.13 -67.57 -6.18
N SER A 50 12.38 -68.88 -6.25
CA SER A 50 12.49 -69.74 -5.06
C SER A 50 13.94 -69.79 -4.57
N ASP A 51 14.14 -69.94 -3.25
CA ASP A 51 15.47 -70.07 -2.64
C ASP A 51 16.41 -68.88 -2.90
N ALA A 52 15.90 -67.64 -2.80
CA ALA A 52 16.76 -66.46 -2.93
C ALA A 52 17.85 -66.42 -1.83
N ALA A 53 19.10 -66.28 -2.24
CA ALA A 53 20.23 -66.20 -1.32
C ALA A 53 20.10 -64.98 -0.38
N PRO A 54 20.47 -65.11 0.91
CA PRO A 54 20.43 -63.98 1.85
C PRO A 54 21.44 -62.90 1.45
N TYR A 55 21.00 -61.65 1.47
CA TYR A 55 21.82 -60.50 1.07
C TYR A 55 22.83 -60.12 2.16
N ASN A 56 24.09 -59.92 1.77
CA ASN A 56 25.12 -59.40 2.67
C ASN A 56 25.10 -57.86 2.66
N PHE A 57 24.43 -57.24 3.63
CA PHE A 57 24.37 -55.77 3.78
C PHE A 57 25.68 -55.13 4.29
N SER A 58 26.74 -55.92 4.54
CA SER A 58 28.00 -55.39 5.07
C SER A 58 28.92 -54.77 4.01
N GLU A 59 28.67 -55.07 2.72
CA GLU A 59 29.43 -54.52 1.61
C GLU A 59 28.58 -53.48 0.84
N PRO A 60 29.18 -52.38 0.35
CA PRO A 60 28.48 -51.45 -0.51
C PRO A 60 28.00 -52.18 -1.77
N TYR A 61 26.77 -51.88 -2.18
CA TYR A 61 26.17 -52.47 -3.38
C TYR A 61 27.04 -52.17 -4.60
N ASP A 62 27.66 -53.21 -5.15
CA ASP A 62 28.38 -53.16 -6.42
C ASP A 62 27.50 -53.84 -7.50
N PRO A 63 26.91 -53.07 -8.43
CA PRO A 63 26.03 -53.64 -9.46
C PRO A 63 26.74 -54.65 -10.39
N ASP A 64 28.07 -54.64 -10.42
CA ASP A 64 28.85 -55.51 -11.30
C ASP A 64 29.39 -56.76 -10.60
N SER A 65 29.33 -56.84 -9.27
CA SER A 65 29.83 -57.99 -8.50
C SER A 65 29.03 -59.29 -8.75
N GLU A 66 29.75 -60.41 -8.85
CA GLU A 66 29.19 -61.77 -9.01
C GLU A 66 28.36 -62.20 -7.79
N ASP A 67 28.58 -61.58 -6.63
CA ASP A 67 27.87 -61.84 -5.38
C ASP A 67 26.40 -61.36 -5.40
N TYR A 68 26.00 -60.61 -6.44
CA TYR A 68 24.64 -60.14 -6.67
C TYR A 68 24.03 -60.79 -7.93
N PRO A 69 23.59 -62.06 -7.85
CA PRO A 69 23.10 -62.83 -9.01
C PRO A 69 21.70 -62.40 -9.50
N TYR A 70 20.96 -61.62 -8.71
CA TYR A 70 19.62 -61.15 -9.05
C TYR A 70 19.69 -59.70 -9.53
N ARG A 71 19.61 -59.49 -10.84
CA ARG A 71 19.73 -58.17 -11.48
C ARG A 71 18.48 -57.86 -12.30
N GLY A 72 17.89 -56.68 -12.06
CA GLY A 72 16.79 -56.17 -12.86
C GLY A 72 17.03 -54.69 -13.18
N ARG A 73 17.34 -54.40 -14.44
CA ARG A 73 17.39 -53.03 -14.97
C ARG A 73 16.19 -52.84 -15.89
N VAL A 74 15.35 -51.89 -15.53
CA VAL A 74 14.21 -51.46 -16.34
C VAL A 74 14.41 -50.00 -16.68
N GLY A 75 14.54 -49.70 -17.96
CA GLY A 75 14.45 -48.35 -18.49
C GLY A 75 13.03 -48.10 -18.96
N ALA A 76 12.36 -47.09 -18.41
CA ALA A 76 11.07 -46.60 -18.87
C ALA A 76 11.16 -45.11 -19.18
N TRP A 77 10.49 -44.65 -20.22
CA TRP A 77 10.29 -43.22 -20.48
C TRP A 77 8.93 -42.80 -19.93
N LEU A 78 8.88 -41.58 -19.38
CA LEU A 78 7.67 -40.92 -18.92
C LEU A 78 7.26 -39.92 -20.01
N GLY A 79 6.01 -39.95 -20.50
CA GLY A 79 5.62 -39.13 -21.65
C GLY A 79 4.93 -37.81 -21.34
N SER A 80 4.42 -37.58 -20.12
CA SER A 80 3.62 -36.38 -19.84
C SER A 80 4.33 -35.27 -19.08
N THR A 81 5.34 -35.55 -18.25
CA THR A 81 6.16 -34.52 -17.59
C THR A 81 7.55 -35.06 -17.26
N PRO A 82 8.62 -34.27 -17.47
CA PRO A 82 9.93 -34.64 -16.97
C PRO A 82 9.90 -34.74 -15.44
N PRO A 83 10.71 -35.63 -14.81
CA PRO A 83 10.84 -35.66 -13.38
C PRO A 83 11.38 -34.32 -12.87
N ILE A 84 10.81 -33.85 -11.76
CA ILE A 84 11.12 -32.56 -11.16
C ILE A 84 11.53 -32.81 -9.71
N GLU A 85 12.43 -31.99 -9.21
CA GLU A 85 12.78 -31.94 -7.80
C GLU A 85 12.88 -30.49 -7.34
N ALA A 86 12.42 -30.23 -6.13
CA ALA A 86 12.69 -28.97 -5.47
C ALA A 86 14.00 -29.09 -4.69
N LEU A 87 15.04 -28.38 -5.14
CA LEU A 87 16.33 -28.33 -4.45
C LEU A 87 16.18 -27.64 -3.09
N ASN A 88 15.52 -26.48 -3.11
CA ASN A 88 15.21 -25.70 -1.92
C ASN A 88 13.74 -25.29 -1.97
N TYR A 89 13.03 -25.59 -0.89
CA TYR A 89 11.65 -25.20 -0.69
C TYR A 89 11.58 -24.48 0.65
N LYS A 90 11.33 -23.17 0.62
CA LYS A 90 11.11 -22.36 1.82
C LYS A 90 9.64 -21.97 1.91
N ARG A 91 9.02 -22.27 3.05
CA ARG A 91 7.62 -21.93 3.33
C ARG A 91 7.55 -21.04 4.54
N GLN A 92 6.97 -19.86 4.39
CA GLN A 92 6.75 -18.92 5.49
C GLN A 92 5.25 -18.77 5.75
N ILE A 93 4.81 -19.07 6.97
CA ILE A 93 3.43 -18.90 7.42
C ILE A 93 3.40 -17.72 8.37
N ILE A 94 2.84 -16.60 7.92
CA ILE A 94 2.73 -15.37 8.70
C ILE A 94 1.32 -15.24 9.25
N LEU A 95 1.17 -15.47 10.54
CA LEU A 95 -0.08 -15.29 11.25
C LEU A 95 -0.28 -13.81 11.57
N GLU A 96 -1.33 -13.21 11.00
CA GLU A 96 -1.75 -11.86 11.41
C GLU A 96 -2.65 -11.90 12.64
N ASN A 97 -2.75 -10.76 13.34
CA ASN A 97 -3.55 -10.66 14.56
C ASN A 97 -5.07 -10.66 14.30
N TRP A 98 -5.58 -10.52 13.07
CA TRP A 98 -6.99 -10.14 12.87
C TRP A 98 -7.82 -11.13 12.05
N TYR A 99 -7.42 -11.46 10.81
CA TYR A 99 -8.33 -12.21 9.92
C TYR A 99 -7.67 -13.25 9.00
N TYR A 100 -6.42 -13.05 8.59
CA TYR A 100 -5.78 -13.91 7.61
C TYR A 100 -4.39 -14.36 8.05
N ALA A 101 -4.00 -15.55 7.64
CA ALA A 101 -2.62 -15.93 7.53
C ALA A 101 -2.14 -15.66 6.11
N ARG A 102 -0.95 -15.08 5.97
CA ARG A 102 -0.28 -14.98 4.67
C ARG A 102 0.72 -16.11 4.57
N ILE A 103 0.72 -16.80 3.45
CA ILE A 103 1.68 -17.84 3.15
C ILE A 103 2.51 -17.38 1.98
N HIS A 104 3.82 -17.42 2.17
CA HIS A 104 4.82 -17.12 1.16
C HIS A 104 5.67 -18.38 0.95
N GLU A 105 5.69 -18.90 -0.26
CA GLU A 105 6.43 -20.09 -0.63
C GLU A 105 7.46 -19.73 -1.70
N GLU A 106 8.71 -20.04 -1.42
CA GLU A 106 9.83 -19.90 -2.35
C GLU A 106 10.31 -21.29 -2.74
N ILE A 107 10.21 -21.60 -4.03
CA ILE A 107 10.52 -22.92 -4.57
C ILE A 107 11.61 -22.77 -5.63
N THR A 108 12.74 -23.47 -5.42
CA THR A 108 13.77 -23.64 -6.43
C THR A 108 13.63 -25.03 -7.04
N ILE A 109 13.02 -25.10 -8.21
CA ILE A 109 12.80 -26.34 -8.95
C ILE A 109 13.97 -26.62 -9.91
N GLN A 110 14.30 -27.90 -10.07
CA GLN A 110 15.19 -28.42 -11.09
C GLN A 110 14.46 -29.45 -11.94
N SER A 111 14.58 -29.33 -13.26
CA SER A 111 14.07 -30.33 -14.19
C SER A 111 15.14 -31.38 -14.46
N PHE A 112 14.78 -32.66 -14.34
CA PHE A 112 15.60 -33.79 -14.76
C PHE A 112 15.17 -34.32 -16.14
N GLY A 113 14.68 -33.41 -16.99
CA GLY A 113 14.46 -33.70 -18.41
C GLY A 113 15.76 -34.02 -19.16
N VAL A 114 15.67 -34.12 -20.48
CA VAL A 114 16.87 -34.30 -21.33
C VAL A 114 17.58 -32.96 -21.45
N ASN A 115 18.89 -32.96 -21.23
CA ASN A 115 19.72 -31.78 -21.40
C ASN A 115 19.95 -31.52 -22.91
N PRO A 116 19.81 -30.29 -23.43
CA PRO A 116 20.04 -29.98 -24.84
C PRO A 116 21.45 -30.32 -25.34
N ASP A 117 22.44 -30.36 -24.44
CA ASP A 117 23.83 -30.68 -24.77
C ASP A 117 24.09 -32.19 -24.96
N GLU A 118 23.13 -33.05 -24.59
CA GLU A 118 23.26 -34.49 -24.74
C GLU A 118 22.96 -34.95 -26.16
N LYS A 119 23.71 -35.94 -26.66
CA LYS A 119 23.46 -36.55 -27.98
C LYS A 119 22.04 -37.13 -28.14
N ILE A 120 21.37 -37.41 -27.03
CA ILE A 120 20.00 -37.90 -27.01
C ILE A 120 19.03 -36.82 -27.50
N TRP A 121 19.36 -35.53 -27.28
CA TRP A 121 18.54 -34.39 -27.71
C TRP A 121 18.32 -34.33 -29.22
N ASP A 122 19.37 -34.60 -30.01
CA ASP A 122 19.30 -34.62 -31.48
C ASP A 122 18.36 -35.70 -32.04
N LEU A 123 18.04 -36.72 -31.23
CA LEU A 123 17.15 -37.82 -31.60
C LEU A 123 15.68 -37.53 -31.25
N LEU A 124 15.40 -36.41 -30.59
CA LEU A 124 14.05 -36.05 -30.15
C LEU A 124 13.26 -35.37 -31.29
N ILE A 125 12.02 -35.82 -31.49
CA ILE A 125 11.10 -35.20 -32.43
C ILE A 125 10.64 -33.85 -31.85
N SER A 126 10.59 -32.78 -32.63
CA SER A 126 10.15 -31.46 -32.15
C SER A 126 8.75 -31.46 -31.49
N GLN A 127 7.88 -32.42 -31.83
CA GLN A 127 6.57 -32.62 -31.23
C GLN A 127 6.62 -33.20 -29.80
N SER A 128 7.69 -33.90 -29.42
CA SER A 128 7.87 -34.45 -28.07
C SER A 128 8.57 -33.48 -27.11
N PHE A 129 8.79 -32.22 -27.51
CA PHE A 129 9.33 -31.15 -26.66
C PHE A 129 8.56 -31.01 -25.33
N TYR A 130 7.23 -31.16 -25.36
CA TYR A 130 6.38 -31.13 -24.16
C TYR A 130 6.68 -32.25 -23.15
N SER A 131 7.27 -33.36 -23.60
CA SER A 131 7.61 -34.51 -22.75
C SER A 131 8.95 -34.36 -22.04
N PHE A 132 9.84 -33.49 -22.54
CA PHE A 132 11.21 -33.33 -22.02
C PHE A 132 11.46 -32.00 -21.35
N ALA A 133 10.62 -31.01 -21.65
CA ALA A 133 10.72 -29.67 -21.11
C ALA A 133 9.61 -29.45 -20.08
N LEU A 134 9.98 -28.95 -18.90
CA LEU A 134 8.99 -28.59 -17.90
C LEU A 134 8.36 -27.25 -18.27
N ILE A 135 7.08 -27.27 -18.62
CA ILE A 135 6.30 -26.07 -19.00
C ILE A 135 5.30 -25.72 -17.90
N GLU A 136 4.71 -26.74 -17.29
CA GLU A 136 3.75 -26.58 -16.21
C GLU A 136 3.99 -27.64 -15.14
N PHE A 137 3.66 -27.31 -13.89
CA PHE A 137 3.66 -28.30 -12.82
C PHE A 137 2.53 -28.02 -11.81
N PRO A 138 1.95 -29.09 -11.23
CA PRO A 138 0.89 -28.95 -10.24
C PRO A 138 1.45 -28.71 -8.83
N ILE A 139 0.81 -27.82 -8.08
CA ILE A 139 0.97 -27.66 -6.63
C ILE A 139 -0.42 -27.73 -5.98
N PHE A 140 -0.48 -28.28 -4.77
CA PHE A 140 -1.70 -28.28 -3.98
C PHE A 140 -1.64 -27.20 -2.92
N ILE A 141 -2.67 -26.34 -2.90
CA ILE A 141 -2.81 -25.28 -1.90
C ILE A 141 -3.66 -25.80 -0.74
N ASP A 142 -3.26 -25.50 0.48
CA ASP A 142 -4.00 -25.91 1.68
C ASP A 142 -5.39 -25.22 1.76
N ASN A 143 -6.43 -25.97 2.12
CA ASN A 143 -7.82 -25.50 2.32
C ASN A 143 -8.39 -24.51 1.28
N ALA A 144 -8.10 -24.68 -0.01
CA ALA A 144 -8.73 -23.92 -1.10
C ALA A 144 -10.13 -24.45 -1.52
N GLU A 145 -10.86 -25.12 -0.61
CA GLU A 145 -12.15 -25.77 -0.93
C GLU A 145 -13.23 -24.77 -1.40
N ASN A 146 -13.05 -23.49 -1.08
CA ASN A 146 -13.86 -22.42 -1.63
C ASN A 146 -13.08 -21.73 -2.77
N ASN A 147 -13.59 -21.86 -4.00
CA ASN A 147 -13.05 -21.23 -5.22
C ASN A 147 -12.71 -19.73 -5.07
N ASP A 148 -13.32 -19.04 -4.09
CA ASP A 148 -13.05 -17.64 -3.76
C ASP A 148 -11.60 -17.36 -3.28
N ASN A 149 -10.85 -18.37 -2.83
CA ASN A 149 -9.46 -18.21 -2.40
C ASN A 149 -8.46 -18.22 -3.56
N LEU A 150 -8.84 -18.72 -4.75
CA LEU A 150 -7.93 -18.85 -5.89
C LEU A 150 -7.58 -17.48 -6.51
N ASP A 151 -8.50 -16.52 -6.47
CA ASP A 151 -8.29 -15.14 -6.95
C ASP A 151 -7.24 -14.36 -6.12
N ASN A 152 -6.89 -14.87 -4.94
CA ASN A 152 -5.91 -14.25 -4.03
C ASN A 152 -4.51 -14.86 -4.12
N VAL A 153 -4.29 -15.81 -5.03
CA VAL A 153 -2.98 -16.44 -5.24
C VAL A 153 -2.20 -15.64 -6.28
N LYS A 154 -1.01 -15.22 -5.89
CA LYS A 154 -0.05 -14.54 -6.76
C LYS A 154 1.14 -15.45 -6.94
N VAL A 155 1.50 -15.70 -8.19
CA VAL A 155 2.71 -16.44 -8.53
C VAL A 155 3.64 -15.46 -9.24
N SER A 156 4.88 -15.38 -8.78
CA SER A 156 5.91 -14.53 -9.36
C SER A 156 7.20 -15.29 -9.63
N ASP A 157 7.95 -14.81 -10.60
CA ASP A 157 9.34 -15.17 -10.78
C ASP A 157 10.22 -13.92 -10.62
N HIS A 158 11.53 -14.07 -10.79
CA HIS A 158 12.48 -12.95 -10.72
C HIS A 158 12.19 -11.77 -11.69
N LEU A 159 11.34 -11.94 -12.71
CA LEU A 159 10.96 -10.89 -13.65
C LEU A 159 9.61 -10.23 -13.29
N GLY A 160 8.85 -10.81 -12.36
CA GLY A 160 7.58 -10.28 -11.87
C GLY A 160 6.46 -11.33 -11.83
N GLU A 161 5.22 -10.86 -11.79
CA GLU A 161 4.04 -11.73 -11.71
C GLU A 161 3.87 -12.57 -13.00
N LEU A 162 3.66 -13.88 -12.82
CA LEU A 162 3.34 -14.84 -13.87
C LEU A 162 1.82 -14.79 -14.19
N PRO A 163 1.39 -15.26 -15.37
CA PRO A 163 -0.04 -15.34 -15.67
C PRO A 163 -0.76 -16.15 -14.60
N ALA A 164 -1.98 -15.72 -14.26
CA ALA A 164 -2.77 -16.32 -13.20
C ALA A 164 -2.87 -17.84 -13.43
N PRO A 165 -2.56 -18.65 -12.41
CA PRO A 165 -2.58 -20.09 -12.53
C PRO A 165 -4.00 -20.56 -12.83
N ILE A 166 -4.14 -21.49 -13.77
CA ILE A 166 -5.45 -22.00 -14.18
C ILE A 166 -5.81 -23.18 -13.26
N GLY A 167 -6.79 -22.98 -12.39
CA GLY A 167 -7.40 -24.07 -11.63
C GLY A 167 -8.43 -24.80 -12.49
N LYS A 168 -8.16 -26.05 -12.89
CA LYS A 168 -9.24 -26.96 -13.29
C LYS A 168 -9.76 -27.61 -12.01
N ALA A 169 -10.98 -27.28 -11.59
CA ALA A 169 -11.76 -28.15 -10.71
C ALA A 169 -12.12 -29.43 -11.49
N ALA A 170 -11.13 -30.29 -11.74
CA ALA A 170 -11.37 -31.62 -12.27
C ALA A 170 -12.11 -32.39 -11.17
N VAL A 171 -13.27 -32.96 -11.52
CA VAL A 171 -14.10 -33.81 -10.67
C VAL A 171 -13.21 -34.84 -9.96
N GLY A 172 -12.91 -34.61 -8.67
CA GLY A 172 -12.23 -35.60 -7.81
C GLY A 172 -11.02 -35.13 -6.99
N VAL A 173 -10.39 -33.97 -7.27
CA VAL A 173 -9.27 -33.48 -6.42
C VAL A 173 -9.39 -31.98 -6.14
N PRO A 174 -9.92 -31.58 -4.96
CA PRO A 174 -9.95 -30.17 -4.57
C PRO A 174 -8.51 -29.62 -4.44
N ASN A 175 -8.34 -28.33 -4.75
CA ASN A 175 -7.15 -27.51 -4.48
C ASN A 175 -5.88 -27.76 -5.32
N ARG A 176 -6.00 -28.37 -6.50
CA ARG A 176 -4.87 -28.52 -7.43
C ARG A 176 -4.72 -27.29 -8.33
N MET A 177 -3.59 -26.61 -8.22
CA MET A 177 -3.23 -25.45 -9.02
C MET A 177 -2.12 -25.83 -10.02
N THR A 178 -2.25 -25.42 -11.28
CA THR A 178 -1.22 -25.64 -12.30
C THR A 178 -0.49 -24.33 -12.59
N ILE A 179 0.82 -24.31 -12.36
CA ILE A 179 1.66 -23.13 -12.58
C ILE A 179 2.32 -23.23 -13.95
N TYR A 180 2.18 -22.17 -14.76
CA TYR A 180 2.80 -22.07 -16.07
C TYR A 180 4.11 -21.28 -16.01
N LEU A 181 5.18 -21.90 -16.47
CA LEU A 181 6.49 -21.26 -16.55
C LEU A 181 6.59 -20.34 -17.75
N ARG A 182 7.29 -19.22 -17.59
CA ARG A 182 7.52 -18.24 -18.67
C ARG A 182 8.41 -18.80 -19.78
N VAL A 183 9.36 -19.65 -19.38
CA VAL A 183 10.29 -20.34 -20.26
C VAL A 183 10.31 -21.81 -19.83
N PRO A 184 10.21 -22.75 -20.77
CA PRO A 184 10.34 -24.18 -20.47
C PRO A 184 11.70 -24.48 -19.85
N LEU A 185 11.74 -25.32 -18.81
CA LEU A 185 13.00 -25.77 -18.19
C LEU A 185 13.43 -27.10 -18.79
N MET A 186 14.67 -27.14 -19.31
CA MET A 186 15.29 -28.34 -19.85
C MET A 186 16.02 -29.13 -18.77
N GLY A 187 16.57 -30.29 -19.13
CA GLY A 187 17.37 -31.11 -18.23
C GLY A 187 18.54 -30.34 -17.61
N GLY A 188 18.57 -30.27 -16.30
CA GLY A 188 19.60 -29.56 -15.52
C GLY A 188 19.26 -28.11 -15.20
N ASP A 189 18.28 -27.50 -15.87
CA ASP A 189 17.89 -26.12 -15.62
C ASP A 189 17.21 -25.97 -14.26
N THR A 190 17.53 -24.87 -13.58
CA THR A 190 16.94 -24.50 -12.29
C THR A 190 16.17 -23.21 -12.39
N LYS A 191 15.03 -23.13 -11.68
CA LYS A 191 14.22 -21.91 -11.62
C LYS A 191 13.70 -21.67 -10.21
N LYS A 192 13.80 -20.42 -9.76
CA LYS A 192 13.16 -19.94 -8.54
C LYS A 192 11.79 -19.33 -8.85
N ILE A 193 10.78 -19.72 -8.08
CA ILE A 193 9.38 -19.28 -8.16
C ILE A 193 8.92 -18.91 -6.77
N GLU A 194 8.14 -17.84 -6.67
CA GLU A 194 7.56 -17.34 -5.44
C GLU A 194 6.03 -17.41 -5.55
N ILE A 195 5.38 -17.91 -4.50
CA ILE A 195 3.93 -18.09 -4.44
C ILE A 195 3.44 -17.42 -3.17
N ASP A 196 2.55 -16.46 -3.33
CA ASP A 196 1.92 -15.70 -2.25
C ASP A 196 0.43 -15.97 -2.25
N TYR A 197 -0.11 -16.41 -1.11
CA TYR A 197 -1.55 -16.57 -0.94
C TYR A 197 -2.01 -16.29 0.48
N LYS A 198 -3.33 -16.12 0.64
CA LYS A 198 -3.96 -15.80 1.92
C LYS A 198 -4.93 -16.90 2.32
N MET A 199 -4.88 -17.29 3.58
CA MET A 199 -5.82 -18.21 4.20
C MET A 199 -6.59 -17.50 5.31
N LYS A 200 -7.86 -17.87 5.51
CA LYS A 200 -8.65 -17.35 6.63
C LYS A 200 -8.20 -18.03 7.91
N LEU A 201 -7.98 -17.25 8.97
CA LEU A 201 -7.53 -17.80 10.27
C LEU A 201 -8.54 -18.80 10.86
N GLU A 202 -9.83 -18.60 10.61
CA GLU A 202 -10.93 -19.46 11.08
C GLU A 202 -10.84 -20.91 10.55
N GLU A 203 -10.17 -21.13 9.42
CA GLU A 203 -10.02 -22.45 8.79
C GLU A 203 -8.77 -23.19 9.26
N ILE A 204 -7.83 -22.50 9.91
CA ILE A 204 -6.50 -23.04 10.28
C ILE A 204 -6.21 -22.97 11.78
N ILE A 205 -6.96 -22.17 12.55
CA ILE A 205 -6.74 -22.01 13.98
C ILE A 205 -7.96 -22.50 14.75
N ASP A 206 -7.72 -23.48 15.61
CA ASP A 206 -8.66 -23.93 16.62
C ASP A 206 -8.33 -23.27 17.97
N PHE A 207 -9.36 -22.88 18.73
CA PHE A 207 -9.19 -22.34 20.08
C PHE A 207 -9.62 -23.38 21.12
N GLU A 208 -8.65 -23.88 21.89
CA GLU A 208 -8.88 -24.88 22.94
C GLU A 208 -8.46 -24.34 24.31
N LYS A 209 -9.44 -24.11 25.20
CA LYS A 209 -9.31 -23.87 26.66
C LYS A 209 -8.43 -22.71 27.14
N SER A 210 -7.61 -22.09 26.29
CA SER A 210 -6.80 -20.86 26.44
C SER A 210 -5.68 -20.80 25.38
N GLU A 211 -5.49 -21.87 24.59
CA GLU A 211 -4.45 -21.99 23.58
C GLU A 211 -5.04 -21.88 22.17
N PHE A 212 -4.31 -21.20 21.30
CA PHE A 212 -4.56 -21.20 19.87
C PHE A 212 -3.72 -22.29 19.24
N ILE A 213 -4.39 -23.20 18.54
CA ILE A 213 -3.79 -24.36 17.91
C ILE A 213 -3.87 -24.14 16.40
N LEU A 214 -2.71 -23.90 15.79
CA LEU A 214 -2.57 -23.88 14.34
C LEU A 214 -2.55 -25.31 13.82
N ASN A 215 -3.54 -25.67 13.01
CA ASN A 215 -3.66 -26.92 12.29
C ASN A 215 -3.58 -26.64 10.78
N THR A 216 -2.45 -26.97 10.17
CA THR A 216 -2.22 -26.80 8.71
C THR A 216 -1.32 -27.90 8.21
N LEU A 217 -1.24 -28.09 6.90
CA LEU A 217 -0.18 -28.92 6.32
C LEU A 217 1.16 -28.30 6.68
N GLY A 218 2.11 -29.08 7.22
CA GLY A 218 3.47 -28.58 7.43
C GLY A 218 4.22 -28.49 6.11
N VAL A 219 4.20 -29.61 5.38
CA VAL A 219 4.75 -29.73 4.03
C VAL A 219 3.58 -29.69 3.04
N PRO A 220 3.60 -28.83 2.01
CA PRO A 220 2.54 -28.77 1.02
C PRO A 220 2.54 -30.06 0.19
N LYS A 221 1.35 -30.55 -0.15
CA LYS A 221 1.23 -31.71 -1.05
C LYS A 221 1.78 -31.31 -2.41
N CYS A 222 2.78 -32.02 -2.89
CA CYS A 222 3.44 -31.79 -4.16
C CYS A 222 3.69 -33.13 -4.85
N ASP A 223 3.65 -33.18 -6.17
CA ASP A 223 3.92 -34.43 -6.92
C ASP A 223 5.42 -34.70 -7.13
N PHE A 224 6.29 -33.89 -6.50
CA PHE A 224 7.75 -33.95 -6.63
C PHE A 224 8.44 -34.11 -5.27
N HIS A 225 9.69 -34.59 -5.31
CA HIS A 225 10.56 -34.71 -4.14
C HIS A 225 11.17 -33.35 -3.75
N ILE A 226 11.40 -33.13 -2.46
CA ILE A 226 12.01 -31.92 -1.92
C ILE A 226 13.30 -32.28 -1.17
N GLN A 227 14.45 -31.78 -1.64
CA GLN A 227 15.74 -32.05 -0.99
C GLN A 227 15.90 -31.30 0.33
N ASN A 228 15.75 -29.97 0.30
CA ASN A 228 15.86 -29.12 1.49
C ASN A 228 14.54 -28.36 1.67
N PHE A 229 13.86 -28.63 2.78
CA PHE A 229 12.62 -27.98 3.16
C PHE A 229 12.83 -27.12 4.41
N GLU A 230 12.58 -25.83 4.29
CA GLU A 230 12.61 -24.88 5.40
C GLU A 230 11.18 -24.40 5.66
N LEU A 231 10.67 -24.63 6.87
CA LEU A 231 9.41 -24.05 7.33
C LEU A 231 9.67 -22.96 8.36
N GLU A 232 9.10 -21.80 8.15
CA GLU A 232 9.18 -20.66 9.06
C GLU A 232 7.76 -20.24 9.47
N ILE A 233 7.44 -20.36 10.75
CA ILE A 233 6.14 -19.94 11.29
C ILE A 233 6.36 -18.64 12.07
N ILE A 234 5.75 -17.56 11.59
CA ILE A 234 5.80 -16.24 12.21
C ILE A 234 4.49 -16.03 12.96
N PHE A 235 4.55 -16.11 14.29
CA PHE A 235 3.40 -15.95 15.16
C PHE A 235 2.97 -14.47 15.30
N PRO A 236 1.71 -14.21 15.70
CA PRO A 236 1.23 -12.85 15.87
C PRO A 236 1.99 -12.10 16.97
N GLN A 237 1.91 -10.77 16.95
CA GLN A 237 2.61 -9.95 17.93
C GLN A 237 2.05 -10.20 19.33
N GLY A 238 2.93 -10.47 20.30
CA GLY A 238 2.53 -10.79 21.68
C GLY A 238 2.11 -12.25 21.89
N ALA A 239 2.21 -13.10 20.87
CA ALA A 239 2.09 -14.54 21.04
C ALA A 239 3.28 -15.10 21.84
N ARG A 240 2.99 -16.14 22.61
CA ARG A 240 3.97 -17.00 23.28
C ARG A 240 3.84 -18.41 22.74
N PHE A 241 4.82 -18.82 21.96
CA PHE A 241 4.97 -20.17 21.46
C PHE A 241 5.07 -21.17 22.63
N GLN A 242 4.41 -22.31 22.49
CA GLN A 242 4.48 -23.39 23.47
C GLN A 242 5.12 -24.66 22.89
N TYR A 243 4.54 -25.17 21.79
CA TYR A 243 4.98 -26.43 21.20
C TYR A 243 4.61 -26.49 19.72
N VAL A 244 5.28 -27.40 19.04
CA VAL A 244 5.05 -27.75 17.65
C VAL A 244 5.24 -29.24 17.47
N THR A 245 4.34 -29.85 16.72
CA THR A 245 4.39 -31.27 16.39
C THR A 245 4.10 -31.44 14.91
N PHE A 246 4.88 -32.29 14.25
CA PHE A 246 4.65 -32.71 12.88
C PHE A 246 4.14 -34.16 12.90
N GLY A 247 2.85 -34.32 12.63
CA GLY A 247 2.14 -35.58 12.86
C GLY A 247 2.33 -36.05 14.31
N ASN A 248 3.01 -37.19 14.48
CA ASN A 248 3.29 -37.78 15.79
C ASN A 248 4.73 -37.57 16.28
N ARG A 249 5.53 -36.76 15.59
CA ARG A 249 6.95 -36.53 15.93
C ARG A 249 7.18 -35.09 16.39
N ALA A 250 7.96 -34.93 17.44
CA ALA A 250 8.58 -33.65 17.77
C ALA A 250 9.85 -33.48 16.91
N LEU A 251 10.02 -32.31 16.32
CA LEU A 251 11.21 -31.96 15.53
C LEU A 251 12.04 -30.92 16.29
N ASP A 252 13.33 -30.88 15.98
CA ASP A 252 14.20 -29.79 16.44
C ASP A 252 13.81 -28.49 15.74
N TYR A 253 13.76 -27.41 16.51
CA TYR A 253 13.35 -26.09 16.03
C TYR A 253 14.27 -25.00 16.54
N VAL A 254 14.38 -23.94 15.75
CA VAL A 254 15.11 -22.72 16.11
C VAL A 254 14.10 -21.62 16.37
N GLU A 255 14.11 -21.07 17.59
CA GLU A 255 13.31 -19.89 17.92
C GLU A 255 14.11 -18.62 17.67
N ASP A 256 13.52 -17.69 16.93
CA ASP A 256 14.01 -16.33 16.79
C ASP A 256 12.92 -15.30 17.13
N LYS A 257 13.31 -14.07 17.41
CA LYS A 257 12.41 -12.95 17.70
C LYS A 257 12.60 -11.84 16.68
N THR A 258 11.70 -11.79 15.72
CA THR A 258 11.70 -10.77 14.67
C THR A 258 10.99 -9.49 15.15
N GLY A 259 11.59 -8.33 14.82
CA GLY A 259 10.99 -7.03 15.10
C GLY A 259 9.84 -6.74 14.13
N VAL A 260 8.77 -6.12 14.62
CA VAL A 260 7.62 -5.71 13.78
C VAL A 260 7.44 -4.21 13.80
N PHE A 261 7.06 -3.63 12.65
CA PHE A 261 6.66 -2.24 12.39
C PHE A 261 7.26 -1.22 13.37
N LEU A 262 8.28 -0.47 12.91
CA LEU A 262 9.08 0.46 13.73
C LEU A 262 9.84 -0.23 14.90
N ASN A 263 9.97 -1.57 14.87
CA ASN A 263 10.50 -2.40 15.97
C ASN A 263 9.72 -2.25 17.29
N ILE A 264 8.48 -1.77 17.25
CA ILE A 264 7.62 -1.57 18.42
C ILE A 264 6.85 -2.89 18.65
N GLY A 265 7.60 -3.87 19.16
CA GLY A 265 7.14 -5.22 19.49
C GLY A 265 7.88 -6.31 18.73
N ARG A 266 7.80 -7.53 19.28
CA ARG A 266 8.49 -8.72 18.77
C ARG A 266 7.46 -9.78 18.41
N ARG A 267 7.64 -10.40 17.25
CA ARG A 267 7.01 -11.67 16.89
C ARG A 267 7.98 -12.80 17.20
N GLN A 268 7.43 -13.94 17.61
CA GLN A 268 8.22 -15.16 17.69
C GLN A 268 8.16 -15.83 16.32
N THR A 269 9.33 -16.20 15.84
CA THR A 269 9.50 -16.97 14.62
C THR A 269 10.06 -18.32 15.02
N VAL A 270 9.47 -19.39 14.48
CA VAL A 270 9.97 -20.74 14.68
C VAL A 270 10.33 -21.35 13.33
N THR A 271 11.58 -21.75 13.19
CA THR A 271 12.13 -22.28 11.93
C THR A 271 12.47 -23.76 12.08
N PHE A 272 12.14 -24.53 11.05
CA PHE A 272 12.38 -25.97 10.93
C PHE A 272 13.09 -26.27 9.63
N ASN A 273 14.05 -27.20 9.69
CA ASN A 273 14.74 -27.70 8.52
C ASN A 273 14.51 -29.21 8.43
N LEU A 274 13.98 -29.65 7.29
CA LEU A 274 13.78 -31.05 6.95
C LEU A 274 14.52 -31.34 5.65
N ASN A 275 15.12 -32.52 5.56
CA ASN A 275 15.82 -32.97 4.37
C ASN A 275 15.14 -34.20 3.79
N ASN A 276 15.09 -34.29 2.46
CA ASN A 276 14.53 -35.40 1.68
C ASN A 276 13.07 -35.70 2.04
N VAL A 277 12.22 -34.71 1.84
CA VAL A 277 10.79 -34.79 2.14
C VAL A 277 10.02 -35.21 0.89
N SER A 278 9.03 -36.09 1.08
CA SER A 278 8.14 -36.53 0.00
C SER A 278 6.67 -36.41 0.41
N ASN A 279 5.77 -36.38 -0.59
CA ASN A 279 4.32 -36.31 -0.37
C ASN A 279 3.73 -37.51 0.41
N PHE A 280 4.49 -38.62 0.50
CA PHE A 280 4.08 -39.78 1.29
C PHE A 280 4.17 -39.54 2.79
N GLU A 281 4.96 -38.54 3.21
CA GLU A 281 5.02 -38.10 4.59
C GLU A 281 3.88 -37.10 4.82
N ASN A 282 2.70 -37.61 5.22
CA ASN A 282 1.57 -36.76 5.59
C ASN A 282 1.87 -36.04 6.93
N LEU A 283 2.62 -34.96 6.84
CA LEU A 283 3.13 -34.20 7.98
C LEU A 283 2.19 -33.03 8.28
N ASN A 284 1.04 -33.35 8.89
CA ASN A 284 0.17 -32.33 9.48
C ASN A 284 0.94 -31.58 10.58
N LEU A 285 1.01 -30.27 10.46
CA LEU A 285 1.62 -29.39 11.45
C LEU A 285 0.55 -29.00 12.47
N ARG A 286 0.87 -29.23 13.74
CA ARG A 286 0.10 -28.72 14.88
C ARG A 286 1.01 -27.86 15.74
N ALA A 287 0.73 -26.56 15.82
CA ALA A 287 1.51 -25.62 16.63
C ALA A 287 0.62 -24.89 17.64
N GLY A 288 0.96 -25.00 18.92
CA GLY A 288 0.24 -24.36 20.01
C GLY A 288 0.91 -23.06 20.44
N TYR A 289 0.13 -21.98 20.55
CA TYR A 289 0.60 -20.71 21.11
C TYR A 289 -0.46 -20.05 22.01
N LEU A 290 0.03 -19.27 22.98
CA LEU A 290 -0.81 -18.44 23.84
C LEU A 290 -0.80 -17.01 23.31
N MET A 291 -1.95 -16.36 23.34
CA MET A 291 -2.06 -14.95 23.03
C MET A 291 -2.82 -14.25 24.16
N SER A 292 -2.30 -13.12 24.63
CA SER A 292 -3.02 -12.28 25.59
C SER A 292 -4.02 -11.40 24.84
N ASP A 293 -5.22 -11.18 25.38
CA ASP A 293 -6.26 -10.33 24.75
C ASP A 293 -5.76 -8.90 24.49
N LEU A 294 -4.87 -8.39 25.34
CA LEU A 294 -4.25 -7.07 25.17
C LEU A 294 -3.33 -6.99 23.94
N ALA A 295 -2.79 -8.12 23.47
CA ALA A 295 -1.86 -8.16 22.36
C ALA A 295 -2.50 -7.75 21.03
N TYR A 296 -3.80 -8.01 20.86
CA TYR A 296 -4.58 -7.57 19.70
C TYR A 296 -4.60 -6.04 19.57
N PHE A 297 -4.60 -5.32 20.69
CA PHE A 297 -4.70 -3.85 20.72
C PHE A 297 -3.36 -3.12 20.57
N ILE A 298 -2.22 -3.83 20.59
CA ILE A 298 -0.91 -3.17 20.53
C ILE A 298 -0.76 -2.38 19.23
N GLN A 299 -1.08 -2.97 18.08
CA GLN A 299 -0.95 -2.30 16.78
C GLN A 299 -1.77 -1.00 16.69
N PRO A 300 -3.10 -0.99 16.92
CA PRO A 300 -3.86 0.27 16.85
C PRO A 300 -3.42 1.27 17.93
N LEU A 301 -3.06 0.82 19.14
CA LEU A 301 -2.60 1.70 20.21
C LEU A 301 -1.27 2.38 19.87
N THR A 302 -0.34 1.70 19.20
CA THR A 302 0.90 2.32 18.72
C THR A 302 0.65 3.39 17.66
N LEU A 303 -0.29 3.17 16.74
CA LEU A 303 -0.67 4.20 15.75
C LEU A 303 -1.32 5.42 16.41
N VAL A 304 -2.21 5.19 17.37
CA VAL A 304 -2.81 6.28 18.17
C VAL A 304 -1.74 7.06 18.92
N LEU A 305 -0.75 6.37 19.50
CA LEU A 305 0.37 7.01 20.18
C LEU A 305 1.23 7.86 19.23
N ILE A 306 1.53 7.35 18.03
CA ILE A 306 2.30 8.09 17.02
C ILE A 306 1.56 9.35 16.58
N VAL A 307 0.26 9.24 16.29
CA VAL A 307 -0.58 10.39 15.93
C VAL A 307 -0.66 11.39 17.08
N PHE A 308 -0.80 10.89 18.32
CA PHE A 308 -0.83 11.73 19.51
C PHE A 308 0.49 12.51 19.70
N ILE A 309 1.64 11.85 19.54
CA ILE A 309 2.96 12.50 19.60
C ILE A 309 3.11 13.52 18.46
N ALA A 310 2.65 13.22 17.25
CA ALA A 310 2.67 14.15 16.14
C ALA A 310 1.81 15.40 16.41
N CYS A 311 0.63 15.24 17.01
CA CYS A 311 -0.23 16.33 17.45
C CYS A 311 0.43 17.17 18.55
N LEU A 312 1.05 16.53 19.55
CA LEU A 312 1.79 17.23 20.60
C LEU A 312 2.98 18.01 20.03
N ALA A 313 3.73 17.43 19.10
CA ALA A 313 4.82 18.11 18.41
C ALA A 313 4.30 19.30 17.59
N TYR A 314 3.18 19.15 16.89
CA TYR A 314 2.54 20.25 16.16
C TYR A 314 2.10 21.39 17.09
N ILE A 315 1.45 21.07 18.21
CA ILE A 315 1.05 22.06 19.23
C ILE A 315 2.30 22.72 19.81
N GLY A 316 3.33 21.94 20.17
CA GLY A 316 4.61 22.45 20.66
C GLY A 316 5.24 23.45 19.69
N VAL A 317 5.41 23.08 18.42
CA VAL A 317 5.93 23.97 17.37
C VAL A 317 5.06 25.22 17.22
N ARG A 318 3.73 25.10 17.29
CA ARG A 318 2.81 26.24 17.18
C ARG A 318 2.92 27.18 18.38
N VAL A 319 3.05 26.66 19.60
CA VAL A 319 3.23 27.44 20.83
C VAL A 319 4.61 28.12 20.81
N LEU A 320 5.68 27.39 20.49
CA LEU A 320 7.02 27.97 20.33
C LEU A 320 7.08 29.04 19.22
N ARG A 321 6.34 28.89 18.12
CA ARG A 321 6.25 29.93 17.07
C ARG A 321 5.47 31.15 17.52
N LYS A 322 4.44 31.01 18.36
CA LYS A 322 3.75 32.17 18.94
C LYS A 322 4.71 33.02 19.76
N ASP A 323 5.52 32.40 20.62
CA ASP A 323 6.51 33.12 21.42
C ASP A 323 7.58 33.84 20.56
N VAL A 324 7.93 33.29 19.39
CA VAL A 324 8.87 33.94 18.45
C VAL A 324 8.20 35.06 17.66
N ILE A 325 6.94 34.90 17.25
CA ILE A 325 6.20 35.94 16.53
C ILE A 325 5.89 37.12 17.47
N ASP A 326 5.53 36.85 18.72
CA ASP A 326 5.25 37.89 19.72
C ASP A 326 6.55 38.60 20.15
N LYS A 327 7.71 37.92 20.16
CA LYS A 327 9.01 38.55 20.43
C LYS A 327 9.64 39.31 19.25
N VAL A 328 9.28 38.98 18.00
CA VAL A 328 9.83 39.67 16.81
C VAL A 328 8.99 40.91 16.44
N ILE A 329 7.75 41.02 16.91
CA ILE A 329 6.90 42.19 16.66
C ILE A 329 6.97 43.22 17.80
N ILE A 330 7.35 42.81 19.02
CA ILE A 330 7.47 43.73 20.16
C ILE A 330 8.94 44.06 20.37
N THR A 331 9.43 45.01 19.57
CA THR A 331 10.51 45.89 20.04
C THR A 331 10.00 46.58 21.32
N PRO A 332 10.68 46.49 22.47
CA PRO A 332 10.16 46.98 23.76
C PRO A 332 10.06 48.51 23.92
N GLU A 333 9.94 49.27 22.84
CA GLU A 333 9.98 50.74 22.88
C GLU A 333 8.65 51.43 22.53
N GLU A 334 7.60 50.70 22.16
CA GLU A 334 6.32 51.34 21.80
C GLU A 334 5.16 50.83 22.67
N LYS A 335 5.28 51.01 23.98
CA LYS A 335 4.11 51.37 24.80
C LYS A 335 3.76 52.85 24.49
N ALA A 336 3.58 53.18 23.22
CA ALA A 336 3.03 54.46 22.85
C ALA A 336 1.53 54.38 23.11
N GLU A 337 1.11 55.13 24.12
CA GLU A 337 -0.28 55.49 24.36
C GLU A 337 -1.00 55.64 23.02
N ILE A 338 -2.00 54.79 22.78
CA ILE A 338 -2.81 54.87 21.58
C ILE A 338 -3.37 56.30 21.53
N PRO A 339 -3.14 57.07 20.45
CA PRO A 339 -3.66 58.42 20.36
C PRO A 339 -5.15 58.35 20.02
N ILE A 340 -5.97 57.98 21.01
CA ILE A 340 -7.43 57.79 20.89
C ILE A 340 -8.07 59.04 20.29
N ASP A 341 -7.67 60.22 20.74
CA ASP A 341 -8.16 61.51 20.24
C ASP A 341 -7.88 61.72 18.73
N LEU A 342 -6.71 61.27 18.24
CA LEU A 342 -6.35 61.41 16.83
C LEU A 342 -7.11 60.41 15.95
N ILE A 343 -7.29 59.17 16.42
CA ILE A 343 -8.05 58.15 15.69
C ILE A 343 -9.53 58.53 15.64
N GLN A 344 -10.10 58.98 16.75
CA GLN A 344 -11.48 59.45 16.81
C GLN A 344 -11.70 60.62 15.86
N LYS A 345 -10.83 61.65 15.91
CA LYS A 345 -10.90 62.79 15.00
C LYS A 345 -10.79 62.38 13.53
N PHE A 346 -9.96 61.39 13.21
CA PHE A 346 -9.84 60.86 11.85
C PHE A 346 -11.13 60.16 11.39
N VAL A 347 -11.70 59.29 12.23
CA VAL A 347 -12.96 58.58 11.92
C VAL A 347 -14.10 59.58 11.73
N GLU A 348 -14.28 60.53 12.65
CA GLU A 348 -15.32 61.57 12.56
C GLU A 348 -15.19 62.41 11.28
N THR A 349 -13.98 62.87 10.96
CA THR A 349 -13.71 63.65 9.74
C THR A 349 -14.01 62.83 8.48
N TYR A 350 -13.74 61.52 8.51
CA TYR A 350 -14.00 60.62 7.40
C TYR A 350 -15.51 60.35 7.22
N GLU A 351 -16.25 60.15 8.30
CA GLU A 351 -17.70 60.01 8.26
C GLU A 351 -18.38 61.27 7.72
N GLU A 352 -17.92 62.46 8.14
CA GLU A 352 -18.42 63.73 7.62
C GLU A 352 -18.16 63.88 6.12
N LYS A 353 -16.98 63.46 5.64
CA LYS A 353 -16.65 63.41 4.21
C LYS A 353 -17.63 62.51 3.44
N THR A 354 -17.90 61.31 3.93
CA THR A 354 -18.82 60.35 3.30
C THR A 354 -20.26 60.89 3.29
N ALA A 355 -20.70 61.51 4.37
CA ALA A 355 -22.00 62.16 4.48
C ALA A 355 -22.14 63.33 3.48
N LEU A 356 -21.13 64.20 3.35
CA LEU A 356 -21.13 65.27 2.36
C LEU A 356 -21.13 64.73 0.93
N GLN A 357 -20.39 63.66 0.65
CA GLN A 357 -20.38 63.04 -0.68
C GLN A 357 -21.77 62.53 -1.05
N THR A 358 -22.46 61.88 -0.12
CA THR A 358 -23.85 61.41 -0.29
C THR A 358 -24.82 62.58 -0.48
N ARG A 359 -24.58 63.69 0.20
CA ARG A 359 -25.38 64.91 0.03
C ARG A 359 -25.19 65.55 -1.35
N ILE A 360 -23.98 65.49 -1.91
CA ILE A 360 -23.70 65.96 -3.27
C ILE A 360 -24.38 65.04 -4.31
N THR A 361 -24.27 63.72 -4.16
CA THR A 361 -24.92 62.77 -5.10
C THR A 361 -26.43 62.90 -5.08
N THR A 362 -27.05 63.01 -3.91
CA THR A 362 -28.51 63.24 -3.79
C THR A 362 -28.95 64.58 -4.36
N LEU A 363 -28.13 65.64 -4.21
CA LEU A 363 -28.38 66.94 -4.84
C LEU A 363 -28.31 66.85 -6.37
N ASP A 364 -27.35 66.10 -6.93
CA ASP A 364 -27.23 65.82 -8.37
C ASP A 364 -28.43 65.03 -8.90
N GLU A 365 -28.91 64.03 -8.16
CA GLU A 365 -30.11 63.28 -8.52
C GLU A 365 -31.37 64.14 -8.49
N ASN A 366 -31.53 64.97 -7.45
CA ASN A 366 -32.65 65.90 -7.35
C ASN A 366 -32.64 66.93 -8.48
N ARG A 367 -31.45 67.35 -8.93
CA ARG A 367 -31.30 68.19 -10.12
C ARG A 367 -31.70 67.46 -11.40
N ARG A 368 -31.25 66.21 -11.59
CA ARG A 368 -31.64 65.36 -12.74
C ARG A 368 -33.15 65.13 -12.79
N ARG A 369 -33.79 64.92 -11.63
CA ARG A 369 -35.24 64.77 -11.47
C ARG A 369 -36.01 66.09 -11.54
N LYS A 370 -35.34 67.21 -11.84
CA LYS A 370 -35.90 68.58 -11.91
C LYS A 370 -36.59 69.06 -10.63
N LYS A 371 -36.26 68.47 -9.47
CA LYS A 371 -36.83 68.85 -8.16
C LYS A 371 -36.23 70.13 -7.59
N VAL A 372 -35.07 70.57 -8.08
CA VAL A 372 -34.35 71.77 -7.62
C VAL A 372 -34.08 72.72 -8.78
N LYS A 373 -34.29 74.02 -8.55
CA LYS A 373 -34.02 75.10 -9.52
C LYS A 373 -32.53 75.21 -9.79
N ALA A 374 -32.14 75.57 -11.02
CA ALA A 374 -30.73 75.61 -11.46
C ALA A 374 -29.86 76.48 -10.55
N LYS A 375 -30.32 77.71 -10.28
CA LYS A 375 -29.62 78.70 -9.45
C LYS A 375 -29.44 78.25 -8.00
N GLU A 376 -30.39 77.49 -7.47
CA GLU A 376 -30.33 76.96 -6.11
C GLU A 376 -29.38 75.78 -6.00
N TYR A 377 -29.40 74.90 -7.00
CA TYR A 377 -28.45 73.81 -7.15
C TYR A 377 -27.00 74.32 -7.21
N ASP A 378 -26.70 75.31 -8.06
CA ASP A 378 -25.34 75.84 -8.21
C ASP A 378 -24.82 76.45 -6.90
N LYS A 379 -25.69 77.16 -6.15
CA LYS A 379 -25.35 77.73 -4.85
C LYS A 379 -25.09 76.63 -3.81
N GLN A 380 -25.98 75.65 -3.68
CA GLN A 380 -25.85 74.56 -2.71
C GLN A 380 -24.64 73.66 -3.02
N ARG A 381 -24.43 73.34 -4.29
CA ARG A 381 -23.28 72.55 -4.76
C ARG A 381 -21.96 73.26 -4.45
N LYS A 382 -21.86 74.55 -4.75
CA LYS A 382 -20.64 75.34 -4.44
C LYS A 382 -20.34 75.38 -2.93
N ILE A 383 -21.36 75.45 -2.07
CA ILE A 383 -21.18 75.41 -0.61
C ILE A 383 -20.69 74.02 -0.17
N LEU A 384 -21.30 72.94 -0.66
CA LEU A 384 -20.90 71.57 -0.30
C LEU A 384 -19.50 71.22 -0.81
N GLU A 385 -19.14 71.64 -2.02
CA GLU A 385 -17.78 71.48 -2.57
C GLU A 385 -16.75 72.35 -1.82
N GLY A 386 -17.16 73.50 -1.28
CA GLY A 386 -16.35 74.30 -0.36
C GLY A 386 -15.99 73.53 0.91
N LYS A 387 -17.02 73.04 1.61
CA LYS A 387 -16.86 72.24 2.83
C LYS A 387 -16.06 70.95 2.60
N MET A 388 -16.30 70.27 1.48
CA MET A 388 -15.56 69.08 1.09
C MET A 388 -14.05 69.34 0.98
N ARG A 389 -13.65 70.48 0.40
CA ARG A 389 -12.23 70.85 0.29
C ARG A 389 -11.59 71.17 1.63
N GLU A 390 -12.34 71.76 2.56
CA GLU A 390 -11.88 72.00 3.93
C GLU A 390 -11.66 70.68 4.67
N LEU A 391 -12.61 69.74 4.57
CA LEU A 391 -12.47 68.40 5.16
C LEU A 391 -11.32 67.60 4.58
N ILE A 392 -11.08 67.66 3.27
CA ILE A 392 -9.94 66.96 2.66
C ILE A 392 -8.61 67.48 3.26
N ARG A 393 -8.50 68.80 3.47
CA ARG A 393 -7.29 69.38 4.09
C ARG A 393 -7.11 68.95 5.54
N SER A 394 -8.19 68.90 6.33
CA SER A 394 -8.10 68.43 7.72
C SER A 394 -7.79 66.93 7.80
N LEU A 395 -8.34 66.13 6.88
CA LEU A 395 -8.10 64.70 6.77
C LEU A 395 -6.64 64.41 6.37
N ASP A 396 -6.06 65.20 5.46
CA ASP A 396 -4.63 65.07 5.10
C ASP A 396 -3.71 65.40 6.27
N THR A 397 -4.07 66.38 7.12
CA THR A 397 -3.31 66.66 8.35
C THR A 397 -3.39 65.51 9.35
N THR A 398 -4.59 65.00 9.64
CA THR A 398 -4.76 63.88 10.59
C THR A 398 -4.16 62.57 10.07
N LYS A 399 -4.16 62.32 8.76
CA LYS A 399 -3.45 61.19 8.13
C LYS A 399 -1.96 61.24 8.41
N ARG A 400 -1.32 62.41 8.29
CA ARG A 400 0.13 62.56 8.54
C ARG A 400 0.45 62.32 10.00
N ASP A 401 -0.31 62.95 10.90
CA ASP A 401 -0.12 62.80 12.34
C ASP A 401 -0.29 61.35 12.79
N LEU A 402 -1.22 60.59 12.20
CA LEU A 402 -1.40 59.17 12.48
C LEU A 402 -0.30 58.27 11.87
N LYS A 403 0.23 58.60 10.69
CA LYS A 403 1.35 57.86 10.07
C LYS A 403 2.63 57.97 10.90
N GLU A 404 2.86 59.12 11.53
CA GLU A 404 4.04 59.36 12.38
C GLU A 404 3.99 58.61 13.72
N LYS A 405 2.80 58.20 14.17
CA LYS A 405 2.57 57.56 15.48
C LYS A 405 2.77 56.05 15.51
N GLY A 406 2.97 55.39 14.37
CA GLY A 406 3.32 53.97 14.36
C GLY A 406 3.05 53.24 13.04
N ARG A 407 3.79 52.14 12.82
CA ARG A 407 3.68 51.31 11.59
C ARG A 407 2.28 50.75 11.37
N LYS A 408 1.60 50.34 12.45
CA LYS A 408 0.25 49.78 12.41
C LYS A 408 -0.78 50.76 11.81
N TYR A 409 -0.71 52.03 12.19
CA TYR A 409 -1.61 53.06 11.67
C TYR A 409 -1.25 53.45 10.23
N ASN A 410 0.04 53.50 9.91
CA ASN A 410 0.49 53.74 8.55
C ASN A 410 -0.03 52.67 7.56
N ASP A 411 0.02 51.39 7.93
CA ASP A 411 -0.46 50.30 7.08
C ASP A 411 -1.98 50.40 6.81
N VAL A 412 -2.76 50.74 7.84
CA VAL A 412 -4.22 50.93 7.71
C VAL A 412 -4.53 52.14 6.83
N ILE A 413 -3.86 53.28 7.05
CA ILE A 413 -4.07 54.48 6.24
C ILE A 413 -3.64 54.25 4.79
N GLN A 414 -2.53 53.54 4.56
CA GLN A 414 -2.06 53.21 3.22
C GLN A 414 -3.09 52.36 2.45
N LYS A 415 -3.73 51.39 3.12
CA LYS A 415 -4.81 50.61 2.50
C LYS A 415 -6.02 51.47 2.13
N ILE A 416 -6.40 52.42 2.99
CA ILE A 416 -7.48 53.37 2.70
C ILE A 416 -7.10 54.22 1.48
N GLU A 417 -5.89 54.77 1.43
CA GLU A 417 -5.40 55.58 0.29
C GLU A 417 -5.40 54.80 -1.03
N ILE A 418 -4.93 53.56 -1.02
CA ILE A 418 -4.93 52.68 -2.21
C ILE A 418 -6.37 52.44 -2.70
N SER A 419 -7.31 52.19 -1.79
CA SER A 419 -8.71 51.97 -2.14
C SER A 419 -9.40 53.25 -2.63
N GLU A 420 -9.09 54.41 -2.04
CA GLU A 420 -9.57 55.72 -2.50
C GLU A 420 -9.07 56.06 -3.91
N GLU A 421 -7.79 55.76 -4.19
CA GLU A 421 -7.19 55.99 -5.50
C GLU A 421 -7.83 55.08 -6.57
N LYS A 422 -8.01 53.80 -6.26
CA LYS A 422 -8.69 52.85 -7.15
C LYS A 422 -10.13 53.27 -7.44
N ARG A 423 -10.89 53.71 -6.44
CA ARG A 423 -12.24 54.25 -6.61
C ARG A 423 -12.24 55.47 -7.53
N THR A 424 -11.32 56.42 -7.31
CA THR A 424 -11.17 57.61 -8.14
C THR A 424 -10.82 57.27 -9.59
N SER A 425 -9.98 56.25 -9.80
CA SER A 425 -9.65 55.75 -11.14
C SER A 425 -10.87 55.17 -11.85
N VAL A 426 -11.73 54.41 -11.16
CA VAL A 426 -12.98 53.88 -11.72
C VAL A 426 -13.96 55.01 -12.05
N ASP A 427 -14.07 56.03 -11.18
CA ASP A 427 -14.91 57.20 -11.45
C ASP A 427 -14.49 57.94 -12.73
N ARG A 428 -13.19 58.09 -12.99
CA ARG A 428 -12.68 58.65 -14.25
C ARG A 428 -13.08 57.77 -15.44
N SER A 429 -12.95 56.46 -15.32
CA SER A 429 -13.38 55.51 -16.36
C SER A 429 -14.88 55.59 -16.65
N ILE A 430 -15.72 55.85 -15.65
CA ILE A 430 -17.16 56.09 -15.85
C ILE A 430 -17.40 57.40 -16.62
N GLN A 431 -16.65 58.46 -16.34
CA GLN A 431 -16.77 59.71 -17.09
C GLN A 431 -16.35 59.53 -18.56
N ASP A 432 -15.25 58.83 -18.79
CA ASP A 432 -14.80 58.50 -20.15
C ASP A 432 -15.81 57.63 -20.88
N LEU A 433 -16.40 56.64 -20.21
CA LEU A 433 -17.47 55.80 -20.76
C LEU A 433 -18.70 56.65 -21.15
N ARG A 434 -19.07 57.64 -20.32
CA ARG A 434 -20.15 58.58 -20.64
C ARG A 434 -19.83 59.44 -21.85
N ILE A 435 -18.59 59.93 -21.99
CA ILE A 435 -18.15 60.71 -23.15
C ILE A 435 -18.23 59.86 -24.43
N ARG A 436 -17.70 58.64 -24.41
CA ARG A 436 -17.74 57.69 -25.55
C ARG A 436 -19.17 57.36 -25.98
N TYR A 437 -20.08 57.21 -25.03
CA TYR A 437 -21.48 56.92 -25.31
C TYR A 437 -22.25 58.15 -25.85
N ILE A 438 -22.14 59.31 -25.18
CA ILE A 438 -22.95 60.49 -25.48
C ILE A 438 -22.40 61.27 -26.68
N ARG A 439 -21.07 61.47 -26.72
CA ARG A 439 -20.42 62.37 -27.68
C ARG A 439 -19.93 61.63 -28.92
N GLU A 440 -19.36 60.45 -28.75
CA GLU A 440 -18.69 59.71 -29.83
C GLU A 440 -19.57 58.63 -30.46
N LYS A 441 -20.67 58.23 -29.80
CA LYS A 441 -21.62 57.17 -30.23
C LYS A 441 -20.93 55.84 -30.59
N GLN A 442 -19.76 55.56 -30.00
CA GLN A 442 -18.92 54.41 -30.35
C GLN A 442 -19.34 53.10 -29.66
N ILE A 443 -20.32 53.16 -28.75
CA ILE A 443 -20.70 52.03 -27.89
C ILE A 443 -22.21 51.81 -27.99
N SER A 444 -22.63 50.55 -28.18
CA SER A 444 -24.05 50.19 -28.15
C SER A 444 -24.65 50.43 -26.77
N LYS A 445 -25.96 50.72 -26.71
CA LYS A 445 -26.68 50.99 -25.45
C LYS A 445 -26.51 49.84 -24.44
N ASP A 446 -26.57 48.60 -24.91
CA ASP A 446 -26.45 47.41 -24.05
C ASP A 446 -25.02 47.23 -23.52
N ALA A 447 -24.00 47.50 -24.34
CA ALA A 447 -22.61 47.48 -23.89
C ALA A 447 -22.34 48.59 -22.86
N TYR A 448 -22.90 49.79 -23.05
CA TYR A 448 -22.80 50.89 -22.09
C TYR A 448 -23.41 50.51 -20.73
N ILE A 449 -24.63 49.95 -20.71
CA ILE A 449 -25.31 49.56 -19.46
C ILE A 449 -24.53 48.46 -18.73
N ARG A 450 -23.99 47.48 -19.47
CA ARG A 450 -23.20 46.39 -18.88
C ARG A 450 -21.93 46.92 -18.20
N ILE A 451 -21.12 47.70 -18.94
CA ILE A 451 -19.85 48.24 -18.42
C ILE A 451 -20.12 49.19 -17.24
N LEU A 452 -21.20 49.97 -17.28
CA LEU A 452 -21.59 50.85 -16.19
C LEU A 452 -21.93 50.07 -14.91
N ARG A 453 -22.65 48.94 -15.02
CA ARG A 453 -22.91 48.05 -13.87
C ARG A 453 -21.62 47.47 -13.31
N ASP A 454 -20.70 47.04 -14.16
CA ASP A 454 -19.41 46.48 -13.73
C ASP A 454 -18.58 47.52 -12.96
N TYR A 455 -18.53 48.78 -13.43
CA TYR A 455 -17.87 49.85 -12.68
C TYR A 455 -18.58 50.22 -11.38
N GLN A 456 -19.92 50.18 -11.33
CA GLN A 456 -20.68 50.38 -10.08
C GLN A 456 -20.35 49.30 -9.04
N ASN A 457 -20.31 48.03 -9.46
CA ASN A 457 -19.93 46.91 -8.58
C ASN A 457 -18.49 47.07 -8.04
N GLN A 458 -17.57 47.61 -8.85
CA GLN A 458 -16.20 47.90 -8.42
C GLN A 458 -16.16 49.04 -7.39
N ILE A 459 -16.94 50.10 -7.59
CA ILE A 459 -17.05 51.20 -6.63
C ILE A 459 -17.57 50.69 -5.28
N GLU A 460 -18.66 49.91 -5.28
CA GLU A 460 -19.22 49.32 -4.05
C GLU A 460 -18.21 48.42 -3.33
N LYS A 461 -17.38 47.69 -4.08
CA LYS A 461 -16.31 46.87 -3.49
C LYS A 461 -15.28 47.73 -2.79
N PHE A 462 -14.77 48.78 -3.44
CA PHE A 462 -13.77 49.66 -2.84
C PHE A 462 -14.33 50.46 -1.66
N GLU A 463 -15.61 50.83 -1.69
CA GLU A 463 -16.29 51.45 -0.54
C GLU A 463 -16.35 50.48 0.65
N ARG A 464 -16.75 49.23 0.45
CA ARG A 464 -16.71 48.20 1.51
C ARG A 464 -15.31 47.96 2.08
N ASP A 465 -14.28 47.97 1.24
CA ASP A 465 -12.90 47.79 1.69
C ASP A 465 -12.44 48.98 2.57
N ILE A 466 -12.86 50.21 2.25
CA ILE A 466 -12.56 51.38 3.06
C ILE A 466 -13.34 51.34 4.39
N ASP A 467 -14.63 51.05 4.35
CA ASP A 467 -15.49 50.97 5.54
C ASP A 467 -14.97 49.93 6.53
N LYS A 468 -14.49 48.78 6.02
CA LYS A 468 -13.87 47.73 6.83
C LYS A 468 -12.66 48.24 7.61
N GLU A 469 -11.78 49.00 6.96
CA GLU A 469 -10.58 49.52 7.63
C GLU A 469 -10.91 50.63 8.65
N ILE A 470 -11.97 51.42 8.40
CA ILE A 470 -12.47 52.41 9.37
C ILE A 470 -13.10 51.73 10.59
N ILE A 471 -13.88 50.66 10.38
CA ILE A 471 -14.44 49.84 11.47
C ILE A 471 -13.32 49.21 12.29
N ASN A 472 -12.25 48.73 11.65
CA ASN A 472 -11.08 48.21 12.37
C ASN A 472 -10.45 49.28 13.27
N LEU A 473 -10.30 50.53 12.80
CA LEU A 473 -9.79 51.64 13.62
C LEU A 473 -10.71 51.95 14.80
N ARG A 474 -12.04 51.84 14.61
CA ARG A 474 -13.01 52.02 15.68
C ARG A 474 -12.96 50.91 16.73
N LEU A 475 -12.86 49.65 16.31
CA LEU A 475 -12.73 48.52 17.24
C LEU A 475 -11.47 48.63 18.11
N LEU A 476 -10.39 49.23 17.58
CA LEU A 476 -9.19 49.53 18.38
C LEU A 476 -9.44 50.57 19.47
N ILE A 477 -10.35 51.54 19.25
CA ILE A 477 -10.78 52.49 20.30
C ILE A 477 -11.62 51.77 21.35
N GLU A 478 -12.59 50.96 20.93
CA GLU A 478 -13.55 50.29 21.83
C GLU A 478 -12.88 49.24 22.74
N HIS A 479 -11.86 48.53 22.24
CA HIS A 479 -11.11 47.56 23.05
C HIS A 479 -10.30 48.20 24.18
N GLU A 480 -9.67 49.36 23.95
CA GLU A 480 -8.89 50.03 25.00
C GLU A 480 -9.76 50.82 25.98
N ALA A 481 -10.93 51.32 25.54
CA ALA A 481 -11.91 51.94 26.44
C ALA A 481 -12.56 50.95 27.43
N GLN A 482 -12.41 49.63 27.22
CA GLN A 482 -12.86 48.58 28.14
C GLN A 482 -11.76 48.07 29.08
N ASP A 483 -10.49 48.27 28.72
CA ASP A 483 -9.32 47.79 29.49
C ASP A 483 -8.69 48.90 30.38
N GLY A 484 -9.12 50.15 30.23
CA GLY A 484 -8.81 51.28 31.13
C GLY A 484 -9.98 51.67 32.03
#